data_AF-A0A0D8YG28-F1
#
_entry.id   AF-A0A0D8YG28-F1
#
_cell.length_a   1.000
_cell.length_b   1.000
_cell.length_c   1.000
_cell.angle_alpha   90.00
_cell.angle_beta   90.00
_cell.angle_gamma   90.00
#
_symmetry.space_group_name_H-M   'P 1'
#
loop_
_entity.id
_entity.type
_entity.pdbx_description
1 polymer ?
#
loop_
_entity_poly.entity_id
_entity_poly.type
_entity_poly.pdbx_seq_one_letter_code
_entity_poly.pdbx_strand_id
1 'polypeptide(L)'
;MFRQIFALLSIHTIFALSEDDSLTVPAVRVVRLQIDYPNANVNEVQLNHKWNTIMRNSVIASLRFVNKHWLVCGSGPNGERPANDCGKAQVTGEVLGTNHYRINATFISERDPIKNVKVDATSTVFAVFQIGLKGGIFQYTNALKALGKPTTTLSFDEAYFCYKGATLVDDDKCRKDSIKLRDDPIIERAPIEIDRLIAL
;
A
#
# COMPACT_ATOMS: atom_id res chain seq x y z
N MET A 1 6.14 10.22 69.06
CA MET A 1 7.11 11.29 68.71
C MET A 1 8.27 10.61 68.00
N PHE A 2 8.71 11.13 66.84
CA PHE A 2 9.81 10.63 65.96
C PHE A 2 9.51 9.30 65.24
N ARG A 3 9.18 9.22 63.94
CA ARG A 3 9.67 9.89 62.71
C ARG A 3 11.12 9.50 62.42
N GLN A 4 11.32 8.45 61.63
CA GLN A 4 12.45 8.34 60.68
C GLN A 4 12.16 7.24 59.65
N ILE A 5 12.07 7.69 58.41
CA ILE A 5 11.74 6.96 57.19
C ILE A 5 13.04 6.34 56.69
N PHE A 6 13.10 5.01 56.63
CA PHE A 6 14.16 4.29 55.92
C PHE A 6 13.93 4.43 54.41
N ALA A 7 14.77 5.23 53.76
CA ALA A 7 14.88 5.26 52.31
C ALA A 7 15.64 4.01 51.84
N LEU A 8 14.92 2.97 51.43
CA LEU A 8 15.46 1.86 50.66
C LEU A 8 15.38 2.24 49.18
N LEU A 9 16.53 2.59 48.61
CA LEU A 9 16.70 2.69 47.16
C LEU A 9 16.51 1.29 46.55
N SER A 10 15.32 1.03 46.00
CA SER A 10 15.12 -0.05 45.05
C SER A 10 15.66 0.39 43.69
N ILE A 11 16.87 -0.07 43.40
CA ILE A 11 17.47 -0.03 42.06
C ILE A 11 16.55 -0.85 41.14
N HIS A 12 15.63 -0.18 40.45
CA HIS A 12 14.94 -0.76 39.31
C HIS A 12 15.87 -0.59 38.11
N THR A 13 16.57 -1.67 37.82
CA THR A 13 17.29 -1.91 36.58
C THR A 13 16.32 -1.73 35.42
N ILE A 14 16.25 -0.53 34.87
CA ILE A 14 15.68 -0.30 33.54
C ILE A 14 16.68 -0.99 32.61
N PHE A 15 16.35 -2.21 32.20
CA PHE A 15 16.88 -2.76 30.96
C PHE A 15 16.39 -1.85 29.83
N ALA A 16 17.15 -0.78 29.56
CA ALA A 16 17.09 -0.04 28.32
C ALA A 16 17.68 -0.94 27.23
N LEU A 17 16.88 -1.92 26.81
CA LEU A 17 17.16 -2.82 25.70
C LEU A 17 16.45 -2.24 24.48
N SER A 18 17.15 -1.36 23.77
CA SER A 18 17.23 -1.27 22.29
C SER A 18 17.61 0.15 21.86
N GLU A 19 18.85 0.54 22.17
CA GLU A 19 19.51 1.63 21.46
C GLU A 19 20.11 1.06 20.16
N ASP A 20 19.27 0.58 19.23
CA ASP A 20 19.68 0.15 17.88
C ASP A 20 18.57 0.33 16.81
N ASP A 21 17.55 1.18 17.07
CA ASP A 21 16.43 1.40 16.14
C ASP A 21 16.55 2.71 15.33
N SER A 22 17.74 3.31 15.26
CA SER A 22 17.92 4.66 14.70
C SER A 22 17.92 4.74 13.16
N LEU A 23 17.67 3.64 12.44
CA LEU A 23 17.76 3.58 10.98
C LEU A 23 16.58 2.88 10.29
N THR A 24 15.50 2.56 11.01
CA THR A 24 14.29 1.97 10.41
C THR A 24 13.19 3.02 10.21
N VAL A 25 12.54 3.00 9.05
CA VAL A 25 11.37 3.84 8.73
C VAL A 25 10.19 2.95 8.36
N PRO A 26 8.93 3.37 8.57
CA PRO A 26 7.78 2.56 8.19
C PRO A 26 7.77 2.23 6.69
N ALA A 27 7.53 0.97 6.35
CA ALA A 27 7.34 0.55 4.96
C ALA A 27 6.02 1.09 4.39
N VAL A 28 5.98 1.24 3.07
CA VAL A 28 4.80 1.66 2.33
C VAL A 28 3.81 0.51 2.26
N ARG A 29 2.62 0.69 2.84
CA ARG A 29 1.53 -0.29 2.73
C ARG A 29 0.83 -0.13 1.38
N VAL A 30 0.77 -1.21 0.62
CA VAL A 30 0.03 -1.30 -0.64
C VAL A 30 -1.08 -2.32 -0.46
N VAL A 31 -2.30 -1.92 -0.82
CA VAL A 31 -3.49 -2.73 -0.69
C VAL A 31 -4.07 -2.99 -2.07
N ARG A 32 -4.55 -4.21 -2.29
CA ARG A 32 -5.34 -4.62 -3.45
C ARG A 32 -6.75 -5.01 -3.00
N LEU A 33 -7.73 -4.23 -3.44
CA LEU A 33 -9.14 -4.57 -3.33
C LEU A 33 -9.54 -5.39 -4.55
N GLN A 34 -10.21 -6.51 -4.35
CA GLN A 34 -10.82 -7.28 -5.43
C GLN A 34 -12.34 -7.34 -5.24
N ILE A 35 -13.04 -6.90 -6.28
CA ILE A 35 -14.50 -6.78 -6.29
C ILE A 35 -15.01 -7.69 -7.39
N ASP A 36 -15.77 -8.71 -6.99
CA ASP A 36 -16.31 -9.72 -7.89
C ASP A 36 -17.71 -9.36 -8.35
N TYR A 37 -17.96 -9.51 -9.64
CA TYR A 37 -19.24 -9.29 -10.30
C TYR A 37 -19.66 -10.60 -10.99
N PRO A 38 -20.44 -11.47 -10.31
CA PRO A 38 -20.72 -12.83 -10.76
C PRO A 38 -21.81 -12.91 -11.84
N ASN A 39 -22.50 -11.80 -12.13
CA ASN A 39 -23.57 -11.71 -13.13
C ASN A 39 -23.25 -10.62 -14.17
N ALA A 40 -21.97 -10.43 -14.49
CA ALA A 40 -21.52 -9.44 -15.45
C ALA A 40 -21.86 -9.85 -16.89
N ASN A 41 -22.30 -8.89 -17.69
CA ASN A 41 -22.43 -9.03 -19.13
C ASN A 41 -21.06 -8.80 -19.80
N VAL A 42 -20.22 -9.84 -19.81
CA VAL A 42 -18.84 -9.77 -20.32
C VAL A 42 -18.80 -9.38 -21.81
N ASN A 43 -19.78 -9.79 -22.60
CA ASN A 43 -19.86 -9.43 -24.02
C ASN A 43 -19.96 -7.91 -24.22
N GLU A 44 -20.81 -7.25 -23.44
CA GLU A 44 -20.98 -5.78 -23.49
C GLU A 44 -19.71 -5.05 -23.03
N VAL A 45 -19.03 -5.59 -22.02
CA VAL A 45 -17.74 -5.08 -21.55
C VAL A 45 -16.69 -5.13 -22.66
N GLN A 46 -16.55 -6.26 -23.35
CA GLN A 46 -15.56 -6.46 -24.42
C GLN A 46 -15.85 -5.62 -25.67
N LEU A 47 -17.12 -5.40 -26.01
CA LEU A 47 -17.52 -4.57 -27.15
C LEU A 47 -17.25 -3.07 -26.92
N ASN A 48 -17.07 -2.64 -25.68
CA ASN A 48 -16.84 -1.25 -25.35
C ASN A 48 -15.34 -0.89 -25.33
N HIS A 49 -14.86 -0.30 -26.41
CA HIS A 49 -13.46 0.17 -26.54
C HIS A 49 -13.01 1.18 -25.47
N LYS A 50 -13.93 1.84 -24.76
CA LYS A 50 -13.63 2.79 -23.66
C LYS A 50 -13.77 2.15 -22.27
N TRP A 51 -14.03 0.85 -22.19
CA TRP A 51 -14.34 0.16 -20.95
C TRP A 51 -13.28 0.40 -19.86
N ASN A 52 -12.01 0.25 -20.20
CA ASN A 52 -10.91 0.45 -19.25
C ASN A 52 -10.92 1.85 -18.63
N THR A 53 -11.17 2.89 -19.43
CA THR A 53 -11.27 4.27 -18.95
C THR A 53 -12.50 4.48 -18.08
N ILE A 54 -13.64 3.95 -18.51
CA ILE A 54 -14.91 4.03 -17.77
C ILE A 54 -14.77 3.37 -16.39
N MET A 55 -14.31 2.12 -16.37
CA MET A 55 -14.06 1.34 -15.16
C MET A 55 -13.09 2.06 -14.22
N ARG A 56 -11.93 2.50 -14.74
CA ARG A 56 -10.94 3.24 -13.95
C ARG A 56 -11.54 4.47 -13.32
N ASN A 57 -12.22 5.31 -14.08
CA ASN A 57 -12.80 6.56 -13.58
C ASN A 57 -13.85 6.30 -12.49
N SER A 58 -14.68 5.28 -12.67
CA SER A 58 -15.66 4.87 -11.67
C SER A 58 -15.01 4.43 -10.36
N VAL A 59 -14.01 3.55 -10.42
CA VAL A 59 -13.32 3.05 -9.22
C VAL A 59 -12.56 4.17 -8.52
N ILE A 60 -11.90 5.05 -9.26
CA ILE A 60 -11.21 6.22 -8.70
C ILE A 60 -12.21 7.17 -8.02
N ALA A 61 -13.40 7.38 -8.60
CA ALA A 61 -14.44 8.19 -7.96
C ALA A 61 -14.93 7.56 -6.65
N SER A 62 -15.12 6.24 -6.60
CA SER A 62 -15.45 5.52 -5.37
C SER A 62 -14.34 5.65 -4.32
N LEU A 63 -13.07 5.47 -4.70
CA LEU A 63 -11.92 5.66 -3.81
C LEU A 63 -11.86 7.08 -3.25
N ARG A 64 -12.06 8.11 -4.10
CA ARG A 64 -12.14 9.52 -3.69
C ARG A 64 -13.24 9.76 -2.67
N PHE A 65 -14.41 9.19 -2.90
CA PHE A 65 -15.55 9.32 -1.99
C PHE A 65 -15.23 8.70 -0.63
N VAL A 66 -14.65 7.50 -0.58
CA VAL A 66 -14.21 6.88 0.68
C VAL A 66 -13.18 7.76 1.36
N ASN A 67 -12.14 8.20 0.61
CA ASN A 67 -11.04 8.97 1.17
C ASN A 67 -11.46 10.33 1.74
N LYS A 68 -12.52 10.93 1.19
CA LYS A 68 -13.11 12.17 1.72
C LYS A 68 -13.70 12.01 3.12
N HIS A 69 -14.10 10.79 3.50
CA HIS A 69 -14.74 10.51 4.79
C HIS A 69 -13.81 9.77 5.76
N TRP A 70 -12.90 8.95 5.24
CA TRP A 70 -11.93 8.16 5.98
C TRP A 70 -10.56 8.34 5.35
N LEU A 71 -9.52 8.63 6.12
CA LEU A 71 -8.17 8.82 5.59
C LEU A 71 -7.54 7.47 5.17
N VAL A 72 -7.93 6.95 4.01
CA VAL A 72 -7.50 5.63 3.49
C VAL A 72 -6.25 5.71 2.61
N CYS A 73 -5.99 6.83 1.95
CA CYS A 73 -4.81 6.99 1.10
C CYS A 73 -3.56 7.22 1.94
N GLY A 74 -2.52 6.42 1.71
CA GLY A 74 -1.22 6.62 2.37
C GLY A 74 -0.40 7.74 1.72
N SER A 75 0.60 8.22 2.46
CA SER A 75 1.54 9.24 1.98
C SER A 75 2.51 8.67 0.93
N GLY A 76 2.87 9.48 -0.07
CA GLY A 76 3.89 9.14 -1.05
C GLY A 76 5.33 9.19 -0.48
N PRO A 77 6.35 8.96 -1.32
CA PRO A 77 7.75 8.85 -0.91
C PRO A 77 8.30 10.05 -0.14
N ASN A 78 7.76 11.23 -0.43
CA ASN A 78 8.20 12.49 0.17
C ASN A 78 7.31 12.92 1.35
N GLY A 79 6.46 12.03 1.87
CA GLY A 79 5.46 12.38 2.89
C GLY A 79 4.29 13.22 2.35
N GLU A 80 4.31 13.58 1.07
CA GLU A 80 3.22 14.29 0.41
C GLU A 80 2.00 13.36 0.31
N ARG A 81 0.87 13.80 0.86
CA ARG A 81 -0.40 13.13 0.66
C ARG A 81 -0.93 13.48 -0.73
N PRO A 82 -1.05 12.51 -1.64
CA PRO A 82 -1.59 12.79 -2.96
C PRO A 82 -3.03 13.29 -2.81
N ALA A 83 -3.26 14.51 -3.30
CA ALA A 83 -4.57 15.11 -3.35
C ALA A 83 -5.42 14.34 -4.37
N ASN A 84 -6.10 13.26 -3.99
CA ASN A 84 -7.32 12.72 -4.61
C ASN A 84 -7.24 11.29 -5.19
N ASP A 85 -6.10 10.73 -5.60
CA ASP A 85 -6.06 9.42 -6.30
C ASP A 85 -5.29 8.30 -5.58
N CYS A 86 -5.10 8.43 -4.26
CA CYS A 86 -4.26 7.52 -3.46
C CYS A 86 -2.90 7.19 -4.11
N GLY A 87 -2.29 8.19 -4.77
CA GLY A 87 -0.92 8.06 -5.29
C GLY A 87 -0.78 7.22 -6.55
N LYS A 88 -1.69 7.38 -7.52
CA LYS A 88 -1.75 6.61 -8.79
C LYS A 88 -2.32 5.20 -8.61
N ALA A 89 -3.47 5.10 -7.94
CA ALA A 89 -4.20 3.84 -7.86
C ALA A 89 -4.32 3.15 -9.24
N GLN A 90 -3.87 1.90 -9.29
CA GLN A 90 -3.94 1.05 -10.47
C GLN A 90 -5.25 0.29 -10.45
N VAL A 91 -6.05 0.46 -11.49
CA VAL A 91 -7.32 -0.23 -11.66
C VAL A 91 -7.22 -1.13 -12.87
N THR A 92 -7.45 -2.42 -12.66
CA THR A 92 -7.48 -3.42 -13.73
C THR A 92 -8.79 -4.20 -13.62
N GLY A 93 -9.21 -4.78 -14.73
CA GLY A 93 -10.34 -5.69 -14.74
C GLY A 93 -9.98 -6.98 -15.44
N GLU A 94 -10.60 -8.06 -15.00
CA GLU A 94 -10.29 -9.42 -15.38
C GLU A 94 -11.59 -10.18 -15.65
N VAL A 95 -11.62 -10.92 -16.76
CA VAL A 95 -12.71 -11.82 -17.09
C VAL A 95 -12.37 -13.19 -16.53
N LEU A 96 -13.13 -13.64 -15.52
CA LEU A 96 -12.90 -14.92 -14.84
C LEU A 96 -13.76 -16.07 -15.41
N GLY A 97 -14.75 -15.73 -16.24
CA GLY A 97 -15.64 -16.70 -16.87
C GLY A 97 -16.60 -16.02 -17.84
N THR A 98 -17.65 -16.74 -18.23
CA THR A 98 -18.65 -16.24 -19.19
C THR A 98 -19.45 -15.05 -18.64
N ASN A 99 -19.82 -15.10 -17.37
CA ASN A 99 -20.62 -14.08 -16.69
C ASN A 99 -19.93 -13.50 -15.44
N HIS A 100 -18.63 -13.73 -15.28
CA HIS A 100 -17.89 -13.29 -14.08
C HIS A 100 -16.79 -12.32 -14.47
N TYR A 101 -16.90 -11.12 -13.94
CA TYR A 101 -15.89 -10.08 -14.05
C TYR A 101 -15.34 -9.71 -12.67
N ARG A 102 -14.04 -9.44 -12.58
CA ARG A 102 -13.38 -8.96 -11.37
C ARG A 102 -12.72 -7.62 -11.63
N ILE A 103 -12.94 -6.67 -10.73
CA ILE A 103 -12.18 -5.42 -10.69
C ILE A 103 -11.14 -5.54 -9.58
N ASN A 104 -9.89 -5.24 -9.92
CA ASN A 104 -8.80 -5.09 -8.95
C ASN A 104 -8.41 -3.61 -8.85
N ALA A 105 -8.38 -3.07 -7.64
CA ALA A 105 -7.92 -1.71 -7.36
C ALA A 105 -6.74 -1.78 -6.39
N THR A 106 -5.55 -1.43 -6.86
CA THR A 106 -4.31 -1.44 -6.08
C THR A 106 -3.85 -0.02 -5.80
N PHE A 107 -3.62 0.33 -4.55
CA PHE A 107 -3.21 1.68 -4.16
C PHE A 107 -2.38 1.68 -2.88
N ILE A 108 -1.66 2.78 -2.65
CA ILE A 108 -0.93 3.00 -1.40
C ILE A 108 -1.95 3.41 -0.34
N SER A 109 -2.07 2.61 0.72
CA SER A 109 -3.02 2.85 1.79
C SER A 109 -2.35 3.38 3.05
N GLU A 110 -3.12 4.12 3.85
CA GLU A 110 -2.72 4.48 5.21
C GLU A 110 -2.68 3.21 6.09
N ARG A 111 -1.91 3.27 7.17
CA ARG A 111 -1.86 2.18 8.16
C ARG A 111 -3.07 2.23 9.08
N ASP A 112 -3.51 1.05 9.50
CA ASP A 112 -4.57 0.94 10.49
C ASP A 112 -4.02 1.31 11.88
N PRO A 113 -4.82 1.95 12.75
CA PRO A 113 -6.19 2.42 12.50
C PRO A 113 -6.25 3.71 11.68
N ILE A 114 -7.18 3.76 10.72
CA ILE A 114 -7.48 4.98 9.96
C ILE A 114 -8.54 5.83 10.66
N LYS A 115 -8.42 7.15 10.53
CA LYS A 115 -9.33 8.11 11.16
C LYS A 115 -10.42 8.56 10.20
N ASN A 116 -11.62 8.76 10.74
CA ASN A 116 -12.66 9.50 10.04
C ASN A 116 -12.30 10.99 10.01
N VAL A 117 -12.66 11.68 8.92
CA VAL A 117 -12.33 13.09 8.69
C VAL A 117 -13.20 14.04 9.52
N LYS A 118 -14.43 13.64 9.86
CA LYS A 118 -15.44 14.53 10.49
C LYS A 118 -15.76 14.19 11.93
N VAL A 119 -15.63 12.91 12.31
CA VAL A 119 -15.95 12.42 13.65
C VAL A 119 -14.73 11.76 14.26
N ASP A 120 -14.63 11.75 15.59
CA ASP A 120 -13.54 11.07 16.30
C ASP A 120 -13.79 9.56 16.35
N ALA A 121 -13.72 8.93 15.18
CA ALA A 121 -13.89 7.49 15.00
C ALA A 121 -12.68 6.91 14.27
N THR A 122 -12.32 5.69 14.65
CA THR A 122 -11.26 4.91 14.02
C THR A 122 -11.82 3.63 13.42
N SER A 123 -11.17 3.13 12.36
CA SER A 123 -11.53 1.87 11.72
C SER A 123 -10.32 1.26 11.01
N THR A 124 -10.51 0.16 10.30
CA THR A 124 -9.50 -0.40 9.38
C THR A 124 -9.85 -0.08 7.94
N VAL A 125 -8.84 -0.04 7.06
CA VAL A 125 -9.03 0.12 5.61
C VAL A 125 -9.99 -0.95 5.09
N PHE A 126 -9.79 -2.21 5.48
CA PHE A 126 -10.69 -3.31 5.11
C PHE A 126 -12.14 -3.04 5.51
N ALA A 127 -12.39 -2.69 6.78
CA ALA A 127 -13.75 -2.49 7.29
C ALA A 127 -14.46 -1.33 6.58
N VAL A 128 -13.76 -0.22 6.33
CA VAL A 128 -14.31 0.93 5.61
C VAL A 128 -14.71 0.55 4.17
N PHE A 129 -13.86 -0.18 3.44
CA PHE A 129 -14.20 -0.63 2.10
C PHE A 129 -15.30 -1.69 2.08
N GLN A 130 -15.33 -2.59 3.07
CA GLN A 130 -16.39 -3.59 3.22
C GLN A 130 -17.76 -2.93 3.49
N ILE A 131 -17.80 -1.86 4.29
CA ILE A 131 -19.00 -1.04 4.49
C ILE A 131 -19.37 -0.32 3.19
N GLY A 132 -18.40 0.29 2.50
CA GLY A 132 -18.63 0.97 1.23
C GLY A 132 -19.21 0.03 0.16
N LEU A 133 -18.67 -1.18 0.04
CA LEU A 133 -19.14 -2.22 -0.88
C LEU A 133 -20.61 -2.60 -0.59
N LYS A 134 -20.93 -2.90 0.67
CA LYS A 134 -22.32 -3.19 1.10
C LYS A 134 -23.25 -1.99 0.90
N GLY A 135 -22.71 -0.78 1.09
CA GLY A 135 -23.40 0.48 0.84
C GLY A 135 -23.50 0.85 -0.64
N GLY A 136 -23.03 0.01 -1.57
CA GLY A 136 -23.20 0.18 -3.01
C GLY A 136 -22.20 1.11 -3.70
N ILE A 137 -21.13 1.55 -3.03
CA ILE A 137 -20.20 2.56 -3.57
C ILE A 137 -19.54 2.16 -4.90
N PHE A 138 -19.42 0.84 -5.15
CA PHE A 138 -18.88 0.26 -6.38
C PHE A 138 -19.98 -0.15 -7.40
N GLN A 139 -21.21 0.29 -7.16
CA GLN A 139 -22.39 0.01 -8.00
C GLN A 139 -22.99 1.29 -8.62
N TYR A 140 -22.80 2.46 -7.99
CA TYR A 140 -23.58 3.66 -8.32
C TYR A 140 -23.16 4.44 -9.55
N THR A 141 -22.06 4.07 -10.20
CA THR A 141 -21.72 4.74 -11.45
C THR A 141 -22.53 4.10 -12.56
N ASN A 142 -23.35 4.90 -13.27
CA ASN A 142 -24.07 4.45 -14.48
C ASN A 142 -23.15 3.70 -15.47
N ALA A 143 -21.87 4.06 -15.45
CA ALA A 143 -20.74 3.45 -16.14
C ALA A 143 -20.55 1.93 -15.93
N LEU A 144 -20.91 1.37 -14.77
CA LEU A 144 -20.65 -0.04 -14.43
C LEU A 144 -21.89 -0.95 -14.53
N LYS A 145 -23.00 -0.45 -15.12
CA LYS A 145 -24.25 -1.21 -15.24
C LYS A 145 -24.07 -2.59 -15.89
N ALA A 146 -23.17 -2.70 -16.88
CA ALA A 146 -22.85 -3.95 -17.55
C ALA A 146 -22.33 -5.05 -16.59
N LEU A 147 -21.77 -4.68 -15.43
CA LEU A 147 -21.27 -5.66 -14.45
C LEU A 147 -22.36 -6.17 -13.50
N GLY A 148 -23.53 -5.52 -13.44
CA GLY A 148 -24.56 -5.86 -12.48
C GLY A 148 -24.13 -5.60 -11.03
N LYS A 149 -24.64 -6.42 -10.09
CA LYS A 149 -24.34 -6.29 -8.66
C LYS A 149 -23.05 -7.06 -8.31
N PRO A 150 -22.10 -6.44 -7.59
CA PRO A 150 -20.96 -7.14 -7.04
C PRO A 150 -21.38 -8.06 -5.88
N THR A 151 -20.50 -8.98 -5.53
CA THR A 151 -20.58 -9.77 -4.30
C THR A 151 -20.57 -8.88 -3.06
N THR A 152 -21.13 -9.40 -1.96
CA THR A 152 -21.12 -8.70 -0.67
C THR A 152 -19.81 -8.88 0.10
N THR A 153 -19.01 -9.87 -0.28
CA THR A 153 -17.68 -10.13 0.26
C THR A 153 -16.62 -9.38 -0.52
N LEU A 154 -15.77 -8.65 0.20
CA LEU A 154 -14.59 -7.98 -0.32
C LEU A 154 -13.37 -8.90 -0.15
N SER A 155 -12.64 -9.13 -1.22
CA SER A 155 -11.31 -9.73 -1.14
C SER A 155 -10.26 -8.61 -1.00
N PHE A 156 -9.28 -8.84 -0.12
CA PHE A 156 -8.34 -7.83 0.31
C PHE A 156 -6.96 -8.46 0.48
N ASP A 157 -6.00 -8.00 -0.31
CA ASP A 157 -4.59 -8.36 -0.15
C ASP A 157 -3.80 -7.13 0.28
N GLU A 158 -2.78 -7.34 1.11
CA GLU A 158 -1.85 -6.30 1.49
C GLU A 158 -0.40 -6.77 1.38
N ALA A 159 0.47 -5.82 1.09
CA ALA A 159 1.91 -6.02 1.04
C ALA A 159 2.64 -4.72 1.43
N TYR A 160 3.85 -4.87 1.94
CA TYR A 160 4.69 -3.76 2.37
C TYR A 160 5.92 -3.65 1.49
N PHE A 161 6.23 -2.42 1.08
CA PHE A 161 7.32 -2.13 0.16
C PHE A 161 8.23 -1.03 0.68
N CYS A 162 9.52 -1.18 0.39
CA CYS A 162 10.53 -0.17 0.65
C CYS A 162 10.87 0.60 -0.62
N TYR A 163 11.24 1.88 -0.45
CA TYR A 163 11.82 2.66 -1.53
C TYR A 163 13.20 2.13 -1.90
N LYS A 164 13.65 2.46 -3.12
CA LYS A 164 14.95 2.02 -3.64
C LYS A 164 16.09 2.37 -2.67
N GLY A 165 16.96 1.39 -2.38
CA GLY A 165 18.08 1.54 -1.45
C GLY A 165 17.72 1.28 0.02
N ALA A 166 16.58 0.66 0.28
CA ALA A 166 16.20 0.15 1.60
C ALA A 166 15.67 -1.28 1.48
N THR A 167 15.91 -2.08 2.51
CA THR A 167 15.46 -3.47 2.65
C THR A 167 14.29 -3.57 3.62
N LEU A 168 13.34 -4.46 3.31
CA LEU A 168 12.22 -4.76 4.19
C LEU A 168 12.72 -5.57 5.39
N VAL A 169 12.38 -5.13 6.59
CA VAL A 169 12.73 -5.74 7.87
C VAL A 169 11.46 -5.78 8.71
N ASP A 170 11.30 -6.82 9.54
CA ASP A 170 10.13 -7.03 10.41
C ASP A 170 8.78 -7.01 9.67
N ASP A 171 8.79 -7.38 8.37
CA ASP A 171 7.64 -7.40 7.44
C ASP A 171 6.96 -6.05 7.15
N ASP A 172 7.20 -5.01 7.94
CA ASP A 172 6.53 -3.72 7.82
C ASP A 172 7.44 -2.49 8.01
N LYS A 173 8.76 -2.68 8.14
CA LYS A 173 9.74 -1.59 8.25
C LYS A 173 10.75 -1.65 7.13
N CYS A 174 11.37 -0.51 6.86
CA CYS A 174 12.44 -0.37 5.90
C CYS A 174 13.70 0.07 6.60
N ARG A 175 14.79 -0.66 6.43
CA ARG A 175 16.12 -0.27 6.85
C ARG A 175 16.88 0.27 5.65
N LYS A 176 17.47 1.46 5.77
CA LYS A 176 18.28 2.01 4.68
C LYS A 176 19.54 1.17 4.53
N ASP A 177 19.78 0.64 3.34
CA ASP A 177 21.01 -0.07 3.07
C ASP A 177 22.14 0.96 3.07
N SER A 178 22.97 0.94 4.10
CA SER A 178 24.25 1.63 4.04
C SER A 178 25.16 0.83 3.13
N ILE A 179 24.93 0.93 1.81
CA ILE A 179 26.04 0.74 0.89
C ILE A 179 26.99 1.89 1.23
N LYS A 180 27.91 1.66 2.16
CA LYS A 180 29.18 2.35 2.17
C LYS A 180 29.73 2.10 0.78
N LEU A 181 29.60 3.08 -0.13
CA LEU A 181 30.53 3.21 -1.22
C LEU A 181 31.88 3.10 -0.54
N ARG A 182 32.58 1.99 -0.79
CA ARG A 182 33.92 1.80 -0.28
C ARG A 182 34.68 3.01 -0.79
N ASP A 183 35.18 3.87 0.10
CA ASP A 183 36.10 4.96 -0.24
C ASP A 183 37.46 4.41 -0.75
N ASP A 184 37.50 3.15 -1.18
CA ASP A 184 38.64 2.60 -1.88
C ASP A 184 38.63 3.27 -3.27
N PRO A 185 39.70 4.02 -3.61
CA PRO A 185 39.79 4.62 -4.93
C PRO A 185 39.63 3.53 -5.98
N ILE A 186 38.96 3.86 -7.08
CA ILE A 186 38.92 3.00 -8.26
C ILE A 186 40.37 2.78 -8.68
N ILE A 187 40.94 1.62 -8.31
CA ILE A 187 42.21 1.19 -8.87
C ILE A 187 41.88 0.83 -10.31
N GLU A 188 42.22 1.73 -11.24
CA GLU A 188 42.28 1.39 -12.66
C GLU A 188 43.11 0.12 -12.78
N ARG A 189 42.45 -0.99 -13.14
CA ARG A 189 43.18 -2.21 -13.49
C ARG A 189 44.07 -1.83 -14.67
N ALA A 190 45.36 -2.13 -14.54
CA ALA A 190 46.33 -1.93 -15.61
C ALA A 190 45.77 -2.49 -16.93
N PRO A 191 45.96 -1.79 -18.06
CA PRO A 191 45.49 -2.25 -19.35
C PRO A 191 46.02 -3.66 -19.60
N ILE A 192 45.14 -4.54 -20.07
CA ILE A 192 45.50 -5.89 -20.50
C ILE A 192 46.50 -5.73 -21.64
N GLU A 193 47.75 -6.20 -21.46
CA GLU A 193 48.69 -6.31 -22.57
C GLU A 193 48.14 -7.32 -23.60
N ILE A 194 47.69 -6.81 -24.74
CA ILE A 194 47.10 -7.60 -25.84
C ILE A 194 48.20 -8.34 -26.65
N ASP A 195 49.48 -8.13 -26.33
CA ASP A 195 50.63 -8.65 -27.09
C ASP A 195 50.84 -10.18 -27.00
N ARG A 196 49.94 -10.92 -26.35
CA ARG A 196 49.99 -12.39 -26.28
C ARG A 196 48.77 -13.12 -26.86
N LEU A 197 47.86 -12.42 -27.55
CA LEU A 197 46.66 -13.05 -28.15
C LEU A 197 46.75 -13.27 -29.67
N ILE A 198 47.91 -13.05 -30.30
CA ILE A 198 48.16 -13.43 -31.70
C ILE A 198 49.34 -14.39 -31.77
N ALA A 199 49.17 -15.58 -31.19
CA ALA A 199 49.95 -16.78 -31.55
C ALA A 199 49.25 -17.99 -30.94
N LEU A 200 48.24 -18.53 -31.64
CA LEU A 200 47.89 -19.95 -31.76
C LEU A 200 46.63 -20.10 -32.63
#